data_AF-A0A0C9UI12-F1
#
_entry.id   AF-A0A0C9UI12-F1
#
_cell.length_a   1.000
_cell.length_b   1.000
_cell.length_c   1.000
_cell.angle_alpha   90.00
_cell.angle_beta   90.00
_cell.angle_gamma   90.00
#
_symmetry.space_group_name_H-M   'P 1'
#
loop_
_entity.id
_entity.type
_entity.pdbx_description
1 polymer ?
#
loop_
_entity_poly.entity_id
_entity_poly.type
_entity_poly.pdbx_seq_one_letter_code
_entity_poly.pdbx_strand_id
1 'polypeptide(L)'
;MANIIRSAKSGSDWTVNELDAYNITIVSQDLAAFFGSDVLPLPARHPDLVDKVAADEIEDEDSYQVDRYINLAIDPIPGEESAVNDSAMQLLRTMGYAGRAVGRDLRSRKDIPFLICGEWRLAKTDVCVMDRNEILLLVQEDKCHMELGDPYSQLIAEAIAAVQSNN
;
A
#
# COMPACT_ATOMS: atom_id res chain seq x y z
N MET A 1 -3.42 -2.26 -34.42
CA MET A 1 -3.72 -1.43 -33.22
C MET A 1 -5.15 -1.73 -32.85
N ALA A 2 -5.38 -2.44 -31.75
CA ALA A 2 -6.72 -2.74 -31.28
C ALA A 2 -7.34 -1.46 -30.70
N ASN A 3 -8.63 -1.20 -30.96
CA ASN A 3 -9.36 -0.14 -30.26
C ASN A 3 -9.63 -0.62 -28.84
N ILE A 4 -8.81 -0.21 -27.87
CA ILE A 4 -9.07 -0.49 -26.46
C ILE A 4 -10.23 0.40 -26.02
N ILE A 5 -11.35 -0.22 -25.68
CA ILE A 5 -12.55 0.48 -25.22
C ILE A 5 -12.34 0.87 -23.76
N ARG A 6 -12.49 2.16 -23.44
CA ARG A 6 -12.55 2.63 -22.06
C ARG A 6 -13.94 2.32 -21.49
N SER A 7 -13.97 1.51 -20.44
CA SER A 7 -15.19 1.22 -19.68
C SER A 7 -14.99 1.56 -18.21
N ALA A 8 -16.09 1.81 -17.51
CA ALA A 8 -16.06 2.02 -16.06
C ALA A 8 -15.84 0.67 -15.36
N LYS A 9 -14.72 0.55 -14.64
CA LYS A 9 -14.36 -0.65 -13.88
C LYS A 9 -14.04 -0.29 -12.43
N SER A 10 -14.31 -1.22 -11.52
CA SER A 10 -13.81 -1.13 -10.14
C SER A 10 -12.28 -1.23 -10.15
N GLY A 11 -11.60 -0.61 -9.19
CA GLY A 11 -10.14 -0.61 -9.13
C GLY A 11 -9.53 -2.02 -9.10
N SER A 12 -10.20 -2.96 -8.43
CA SER A 12 -9.83 -4.39 -8.38
C SER A 12 -9.84 -5.09 -9.74
N ASP A 13 -10.57 -4.52 -10.71
CA ASP A 13 -10.78 -5.07 -12.04
C ASP A 13 -9.89 -4.38 -13.10
N TRP A 14 -9.04 -3.43 -12.66
CA TRP A 14 -8.08 -2.80 -13.54
C TRP A 14 -6.95 -3.76 -13.88
N THR A 15 -6.58 -3.73 -15.15
CA THR A 15 -5.48 -4.47 -15.73
C THR A 15 -4.62 -3.53 -16.56
N VAL A 16 -3.53 -4.04 -17.12
CA VAL A 16 -2.67 -3.28 -18.05
C VAL A 16 -3.47 -2.62 -19.19
N ASN A 17 -4.61 -3.20 -19.60
CA ASN A 17 -5.49 -2.61 -20.60
C ASN A 17 -6.00 -1.23 -20.21
N GLU A 18 -6.30 -1.01 -18.93
CA GLU A 18 -6.73 0.30 -18.42
C GLU A 18 -5.56 1.29 -18.48
N LEU A 19 -4.36 0.86 -18.09
CA LEU A 19 -3.16 1.70 -18.18
C LEU A 19 -2.90 2.11 -19.64
N ASP A 20 -2.96 1.17 -20.58
CA ASP A 20 -2.81 1.44 -22.01
C ASP A 20 -3.93 2.36 -22.54
N ALA A 21 -5.19 2.11 -22.15
CA ALA A 21 -6.33 2.91 -22.59
C ALA A 21 -6.25 4.37 -22.11
N TYR A 22 -5.71 4.59 -20.91
CA TYR A 22 -5.51 5.93 -20.33
C TYR A 22 -4.11 6.50 -20.62
N ASN A 23 -3.28 5.79 -21.38
CA ASN A 23 -1.89 6.18 -21.69
C ASN A 23 -1.06 6.47 -20.43
N ILE A 24 -1.23 5.62 -19.41
CA ILE A 24 -0.49 5.66 -18.16
C ILE A 24 0.75 4.79 -18.33
N THR A 25 1.91 5.33 -17.94
CA THR A 25 3.18 4.61 -17.98
C THR A 25 3.80 4.61 -16.60
N ILE A 26 4.42 3.48 -16.24
CA ILE A 26 5.12 3.31 -14.97
C ILE A 26 6.61 3.44 -15.28
N VAL A 27 7.28 4.32 -14.55
CA VAL A 27 8.71 4.54 -14.67
C VAL A 27 9.35 4.21 -13.34
N SER A 28 10.12 3.13 -13.29
CA SER A 28 10.93 2.81 -12.12
C SER A 28 12.00 3.88 -11.92
N GLN A 29 12.11 4.38 -10.70
CA GLN A 29 13.13 5.35 -10.31
C GLN A 29 13.97 4.77 -9.18
N ASP A 30 15.26 5.04 -9.20
CA ASP A 30 16.16 4.75 -8.08
C ASP A 30 16.01 5.80 -6.96
N LEU A 31 16.68 5.56 -5.84
CA LEU A 31 16.62 6.44 -4.67
C LEU A 31 17.14 7.84 -4.98
N ALA A 32 18.25 7.95 -5.72
CA ALA A 32 18.80 9.24 -6.11
C ALA A 32 17.83 10.05 -6.98
N ALA A 33 17.20 9.42 -7.98
CA ALA A 33 16.26 10.09 -8.88
C ALA A 33 14.99 10.54 -8.14
N PHE A 34 14.47 9.73 -7.22
CA PHE A 34 13.22 10.03 -6.53
C PHE A 34 13.40 10.94 -5.31
N PHE A 35 14.33 10.60 -4.42
CA PHE A 35 14.57 11.33 -3.16
C PHE A 35 15.67 12.39 -3.26
N GLY A 36 16.43 12.43 -4.34
CA GLY A 36 17.63 13.28 -4.44
C GLY A 36 18.80 12.78 -3.59
N SER A 37 18.75 11.54 -3.11
CA SER A 37 19.77 10.93 -2.23
C SER A 37 19.86 9.43 -2.45
N ASP A 38 21.09 8.90 -2.49
CA ASP A 38 21.36 7.46 -2.51
C ASP A 38 21.20 6.80 -1.13
N VAL A 39 21.06 7.60 -0.08
CA VAL A 39 20.97 7.13 1.31
C VAL A 39 19.65 7.59 1.91
N LEU A 40 18.83 6.63 2.32
CA LEU A 40 17.64 6.88 3.10
C LEU A 40 18.02 7.10 4.57
N PRO A 41 17.36 8.04 5.27
CA PRO A 41 17.59 8.23 6.69
C PRO A 41 17.19 6.96 7.44
N LEU A 42 18.02 6.53 8.38
CA LEU A 42 17.66 5.46 9.30
C LEU A 42 16.46 5.90 10.15
N PRO A 43 15.52 4.98 10.44
CA PRO A 43 14.45 5.22 11.40
C PRO A 43 15.00 5.75 12.71
N ALA A 44 14.56 6.95 13.11
CA ALA A 44 14.92 7.51 14.42
C ALA A 44 14.24 6.77 15.59
N ARG A 45 13.24 5.93 15.28
CA ARG A 45 12.49 5.09 16.22
C ARG A 45 12.75 3.63 15.85
N HIS A 46 12.88 2.77 16.85
CA HIS A 46 13.03 1.32 16.69
C HIS A 46 14.27 0.92 15.86
N PRO A 47 15.50 1.32 16.27
CA PRO A 47 16.73 0.96 15.55
C PRO A 47 16.95 -0.56 15.46
N ASP A 48 16.42 -1.29 16.45
CA ASP A 48 16.40 -2.76 16.50
C ASP A 48 15.82 -3.40 15.23
N LEU A 49 14.84 -2.76 14.57
CA LEU A 49 14.25 -3.25 13.31
C LEU A 49 15.20 -3.18 12.11
N VAL A 50 16.27 -2.40 12.20
CA VAL A 50 17.28 -2.27 11.15
C VAL A 50 18.49 -3.15 11.45
N ASP A 51 18.91 -3.16 12.72
CA ASP A 51 20.23 -3.66 13.11
C ASP A 51 20.21 -5.12 13.59
N LYS A 52 19.06 -5.64 14.05
CA LYS A 52 18.97 -6.97 14.65
C LYS A 52 18.44 -8.00 13.65
N VAL A 53 19.12 -9.14 13.59
CA VAL A 53 18.89 -10.18 12.57
C VAL A 53 17.91 -11.23 13.06
N ALA A 54 17.72 -11.36 14.37
CA ALA A 54 16.85 -12.36 14.97
C ALA A 54 15.92 -11.78 16.05
N ALA A 55 14.69 -12.31 16.10
CA ALA A 55 13.62 -11.84 16.99
C ALA A 55 13.97 -11.90 18.48
N ASP A 56 14.84 -12.83 18.89
CA ASP A 56 15.33 -13.01 20.26
C ASP A 56 16.34 -11.95 20.70
N GLU A 57 16.90 -11.20 19.75
CA GLU A 57 17.80 -10.09 20.03
C GLU A 57 17.03 -8.77 20.25
N ILE A 58 15.76 -8.68 19.81
CA ILE A 58 14.94 -7.47 19.90
C ILE A 58 14.47 -7.25 21.35
N GLU A 59 14.87 -6.13 21.94
CA GLU A 59 14.52 -5.81 23.33
C GLU A 59 13.26 -4.95 23.44
N ASP A 60 13.01 -4.13 22.42
CA ASP A 60 11.85 -3.25 22.35
C ASP A 60 10.60 -4.04 21.92
N GLU A 61 9.57 -4.03 22.77
CA GLU A 61 8.34 -4.80 22.55
C GLU A 61 7.63 -4.41 21.24
N ASP A 62 7.57 -3.12 20.91
CA ASP A 62 6.91 -2.65 19.68
C ASP A 62 7.66 -3.15 18.43
N SER A 63 8.99 -3.19 18.48
CA SER A 63 9.85 -3.76 17.44
C SER A 63 9.67 -5.27 17.34
N TYR A 64 9.58 -5.98 18.47
CA TYR A 64 9.36 -7.42 18.50
C TYR A 64 8.01 -7.78 17.88
N GLN A 65 6.95 -7.01 18.17
CA GLN A 65 5.64 -7.22 17.57
C GLN A 65 5.71 -7.01 16.04
N VAL A 66 6.36 -5.93 15.57
CA VAL A 66 6.53 -5.69 14.12
C VAL A 66 7.24 -6.88 13.45
N ASP A 67 8.35 -7.34 14.00
CA ASP A 67 9.09 -8.49 13.47
C ASP A 67 8.20 -9.75 13.41
N ARG A 68 7.42 -10.02 14.46
CA ARG A 68 6.49 -11.15 14.48
C ARG A 68 5.44 -11.07 13.36
N TYR A 69 4.87 -9.90 13.12
CA TYR A 69 3.90 -9.71 12.03
C TYR A 69 4.57 -9.81 10.65
N ILE A 70 5.80 -9.33 10.49
CA ILE A 70 6.57 -9.51 9.25
C ILE A 70 6.81 -11.01 8.99
N ASN A 71 7.22 -11.77 10.01
CA ASN A 71 7.44 -13.21 9.89
C ASN A 71 6.15 -13.96 9.50
N LEU A 72 5.00 -13.57 10.07
CA LEU A 72 3.69 -14.11 9.66
C LEU A 72 3.33 -13.77 8.21
N ALA A 73 3.75 -12.61 7.69
CA ALA A 73 3.51 -12.20 6.32
C ALA A 73 4.46 -12.88 5.31
N ILE A 74 5.68 -13.23 5.72
CA ILE A 74 6.67 -13.93 4.89
C ILE A 74 6.26 -15.40 4.66
N ASP A 75 5.75 -16.07 5.69
CA ASP A 75 5.27 -17.46 5.63
C ASP A 75 3.81 -17.54 6.10
N PRO A 76 2.86 -17.04 5.27
CA PRO A 76 1.47 -16.99 5.67
C PRO A 76 0.85 -18.38 5.74
N ILE A 77 -0.06 -18.58 6.69
CA ILE A 77 -0.85 -19.81 6.77
C ILE A 77 -1.67 -19.93 5.47
N PRO A 78 -1.66 -21.09 4.78
CA PRO A 78 -2.41 -21.25 3.54
C PRO A 78 -3.89 -20.88 3.69
N GLY A 79 -4.35 -19.93 2.88
CA GLY A 79 -5.72 -19.40 2.90
C GLY A 79 -5.95 -18.22 3.86
N GLU A 80 -4.92 -17.76 4.55
CA GLU A 80 -4.95 -16.52 5.35
C GLU A 80 -4.44 -15.34 4.52
N GLU A 81 -5.33 -14.39 4.21
CA GLU A 81 -5.04 -13.19 3.40
C GLU A 81 -4.81 -11.93 4.25
N SER A 82 -4.86 -12.02 5.58
CA SER A 82 -4.73 -10.85 6.48
C SER A 82 -3.30 -10.54 6.89
N ALA A 83 -2.39 -11.52 6.84
CA ALA A 83 -1.07 -11.41 7.44
C ALA A 83 -0.26 -10.21 6.90
N VAL A 84 -0.29 -9.98 5.59
CA VAL A 84 0.40 -8.84 4.96
C VAL A 84 -0.22 -7.51 5.39
N ASN A 85 -1.54 -7.44 5.46
CA ASN A 85 -2.27 -6.23 5.84
C ASN A 85 -2.06 -5.88 7.32
N ASP A 86 -2.10 -6.88 8.19
CA ASP A 86 -1.82 -6.72 9.62
C ASP A 86 -0.38 -6.27 9.84
N SER A 87 0.57 -6.86 9.12
CA SER A 87 1.98 -6.46 9.13
C SER A 87 2.19 -5.01 8.68
N ALA A 88 1.60 -4.62 7.55
CA ALA A 88 1.68 -3.25 7.05
C ALA A 88 1.09 -2.24 8.06
N MET A 89 -0.07 -2.56 8.65
CA MET A 89 -0.69 -1.70 9.67
C MET A 89 0.17 -1.59 10.93
N GLN A 90 0.73 -2.70 11.41
CA GLN A 90 1.59 -2.71 12.59
C GLN A 90 2.86 -1.88 12.33
N LEU A 91 3.52 -2.10 11.19
CA LEU A 91 4.70 -1.33 10.80
C LEU A 91 4.41 0.17 10.74
N LEU A 92 3.34 0.58 10.04
CA LEU A 92 2.98 2.00 9.91
C LEU A 92 2.67 2.65 11.27
N ARG A 93 2.01 1.91 12.17
CA ARG A 93 1.70 2.39 13.52
C ARG A 93 2.97 2.58 14.35
N THR A 94 3.85 1.57 14.40
CA THR A 94 5.11 1.61 15.14
C THR A 94 6.04 2.71 14.62
N MET A 95 6.09 2.89 13.31
CA MET A 95 6.86 3.97 12.67
C MET A 95 6.26 5.38 12.87
N GLY A 96 5.08 5.47 13.50
CA GLY A 96 4.45 6.74 13.87
C GLY A 96 3.68 7.43 12.74
N TYR A 97 3.33 6.72 11.66
CA TYR A 97 2.47 7.26 10.59
C TYR A 97 1.02 7.43 11.03
N ALA A 98 0.61 6.76 12.10
CA ALA A 98 -0.72 6.84 12.68
C ALA A 98 -0.70 6.87 14.20
N GLY A 99 -1.78 7.36 14.79
CA GLY A 99 -1.98 7.45 16.23
C GLY A 99 -2.21 8.88 16.72
N ARG A 100 -2.48 8.98 18.03
CA ARG A 100 -2.94 10.22 18.68
C ARG A 100 -2.01 11.42 18.48
N ALA A 101 -0.69 11.18 18.44
CA ALA A 101 0.30 12.25 18.33
C ALA A 101 0.23 12.98 16.98
N VAL A 102 -0.09 12.25 15.90
CA VAL A 102 -0.19 12.80 14.54
C VAL A 102 -1.64 13.01 14.09
N GLY A 103 -2.63 12.49 14.84
CA GLY A 103 -4.05 12.65 14.51
C GLY A 103 -4.50 11.85 13.29
N ARG A 104 -3.76 10.80 12.91
CA ARG A 104 -3.98 9.98 11.72
C ARG A 104 -4.44 8.59 12.08
N ASP A 105 -5.26 8.00 11.22
CA ASP A 105 -5.84 6.67 11.37
C ASP A 105 -5.32 5.70 10.30
N LEU A 106 -5.21 4.43 10.66
CA LEU A 106 -5.01 3.35 9.70
C LEU A 106 -6.33 2.67 9.43
N ARG A 107 -6.62 2.39 8.16
CA ARG A 107 -7.78 1.62 7.75
C ARG A 107 -7.39 0.52 6.79
N SER A 108 -7.89 -0.68 7.03
CA SER A 108 -7.81 -1.76 6.06
C SER A 108 -9.06 -1.82 5.19
N ARG A 109 -8.91 -2.32 3.96
CA ARG A 109 -10.00 -2.69 3.05
C ARG A 109 -11.02 -1.56 2.83
N LYS A 110 -10.53 -0.31 2.74
CA LYS A 110 -11.37 0.88 2.58
C LYS A 110 -11.84 1.02 1.14
N ASP A 111 -13.15 1.09 0.95
CA ASP A 111 -13.74 1.48 -0.33
C ASP A 111 -13.59 3.00 -0.55
N ILE A 112 -13.10 3.37 -1.72
CA ILE A 112 -12.89 4.74 -2.19
C ILE A 112 -13.69 4.90 -3.48
N PRO A 113 -14.81 5.65 -3.45
CA PRO A 113 -15.57 5.95 -4.65
C PRO A 113 -14.78 6.87 -5.58
N PHE A 114 -14.84 6.60 -6.88
CA PHE A 114 -14.25 7.46 -7.90
C PHE A 114 -15.09 7.46 -9.16
N LEU A 115 -15.05 8.57 -9.89
CA LEU A 115 -15.78 8.76 -11.13
C LEU A 115 -14.86 8.36 -12.30
N ILE A 116 -15.31 7.41 -13.11
CA ILE A 116 -14.59 6.93 -14.29
C ILE A 116 -15.58 6.65 -15.42
N CYS A 117 -15.25 7.12 -16.63
CA CYS A 117 -16.12 6.97 -17.81
C CYS A 117 -17.58 7.42 -17.58
N GLY A 118 -17.79 8.41 -16.70
CA GLY A 118 -19.13 8.94 -16.37
C GLY A 118 -19.91 8.10 -15.36
N GLU A 119 -19.34 7.04 -14.80
CA GLU A 119 -19.97 6.19 -13.79
C GLU A 119 -19.15 6.18 -12.48
N TRP A 120 -19.86 6.12 -11.36
CA TRP A 120 -19.23 5.91 -10.06
C TRP A 120 -18.83 4.44 -9.89
N ARG A 121 -17.56 4.21 -9.57
CA ARG A 121 -16.99 2.90 -9.27
C ARG A 121 -16.24 2.97 -7.94
N LEU A 122 -15.82 1.80 -7.45
CA LEU A 122 -15.10 1.67 -6.19
C LEU A 122 -13.69 1.16 -6.45
N ALA A 123 -12.71 1.76 -5.77
CA ALA A 123 -11.38 1.19 -5.59
C ALA A 123 -11.27 0.76 -4.12
N LYS A 124 -10.65 -0.39 -3.85
CA LYS A 124 -10.61 -0.97 -2.51
C LYS A 124 -9.17 -1.23 -2.11
N THR A 125 -8.61 -0.30 -1.37
CA THR A 125 -7.23 -0.38 -0.91
C THR A 125 -7.09 -1.33 0.27
N ASP A 126 -5.97 -2.04 0.33
CA ASP A 126 -5.73 -3.02 1.36
C ASP A 126 -5.42 -2.38 2.70
N VAL A 127 -4.53 -1.38 2.72
CA VAL A 127 -4.25 -0.53 3.89
C VAL A 127 -4.08 0.92 3.46
N CYS A 128 -4.60 1.87 4.24
CA CYS A 128 -4.37 3.29 4.01
C CYS A 128 -4.15 4.08 5.29
N VAL A 129 -3.38 5.17 5.18
CA VAL A 129 -3.24 6.20 6.22
C VAL A 129 -4.18 7.34 5.88
N MET A 130 -5.00 7.74 6.85
CA MET A 130 -5.93 8.85 6.71
C MET A 130 -5.63 9.97 7.71
N ASP A 131 -5.81 11.21 7.28
CA ASP A 131 -5.90 12.39 8.15
C ASP A 131 -7.30 12.98 8.00
N ARG A 132 -8.14 12.78 9.02
CA ARG A 132 -9.58 13.08 8.98
C ARG A 132 -10.28 12.35 7.82
N ASN A 133 -10.48 13.05 6.71
CA ASN A 133 -11.14 12.53 5.51
C ASN A 133 -10.17 12.37 4.33
N GLU A 134 -8.94 12.87 4.45
CA GLU A 134 -7.94 12.82 3.40
C GLU A 134 -7.16 11.51 3.46
N ILE A 135 -6.88 10.95 2.30
CA ILE A 135 -6.06 9.75 2.14
C ILE A 135 -4.63 10.18 1.82
N LEU A 136 -3.68 9.83 2.68
CA LEU A 136 -2.28 10.26 2.58
C LEU A 136 -1.35 9.18 2.02
N LEU A 137 -1.64 7.92 2.31
CA LEU A 137 -0.85 6.77 1.86
C LEU A 137 -1.79 5.61 1.56
N LEU A 138 -1.50 4.89 0.49
CA LEU A 138 -2.14 3.64 0.09
C LEU A 138 -1.08 2.54 0.09
N VAL A 139 -1.47 1.36 0.52
CA VAL A 139 -0.69 0.13 0.43
C VAL A 139 -1.57 -0.89 -0.26
N GLN A 140 -1.05 -1.43 -1.36
CA GLN A 140 -1.67 -2.52 -2.10
C GLN A 140 -0.88 -3.79 -1.80
N GLU A 141 -1.53 -4.78 -1.24
CA GLU A 141 -0.99 -6.14 -1.18
C GLU A 141 -0.98 -6.68 -2.60
N ASP A 142 0.15 -7.25 -3.03
CA ASP A 142 0.18 -7.94 -4.31
C ASP A 142 -0.68 -9.19 -4.22
N LYS A 143 -1.47 -9.48 -5.25
CA LYS A 143 -2.17 -10.76 -5.33
C LYS A 143 -1.07 -11.81 -5.32
N CYS A 144 -1.03 -12.60 -4.25
CA CYS A 144 0.08 -13.43 -3.80
C CYS A 144 0.87 -14.10 -4.94
N HIS A 145 2.09 -14.59 -4.68
CA HIS A 145 2.92 -15.44 -5.56
C HIS A 145 2.22 -16.57 -6.39
N MET A 146 0.94 -16.87 -6.13
CA MET A 146 0.08 -17.78 -6.86
C MET A 146 -0.83 -17.13 -7.92
N GLU A 147 -1.00 -15.80 -7.94
CA GLU A 147 -1.81 -15.07 -8.92
C GLU A 147 -0.92 -14.15 -9.77
N LEU A 148 -0.88 -14.36 -11.09
CA LEU A 148 -0.18 -13.49 -12.05
C LEU A 148 -0.94 -12.16 -12.28
N GLY A 149 -1.34 -11.48 -11.21
CA GLY A 149 -1.95 -10.15 -11.28
C GLY A 149 -0.91 -9.07 -11.50
N ASP A 150 -1.27 -7.99 -12.19
CA ASP A 150 -0.50 -6.75 -12.18
C ASP A 150 -0.97 -5.88 -10.99
N PRO A 151 -0.20 -5.79 -9.88
CA PRO A 151 -0.60 -4.98 -8.73
C PRO A 151 -0.62 -3.49 -9.06
N TYR A 152 0.16 -3.05 -10.05
CA TYR A 152 0.31 -1.64 -10.36
C TYR A 152 -0.98 -1.06 -10.93
N SER A 153 -1.68 -1.80 -11.78
CA SER A 153 -2.97 -1.38 -12.34
C SER A 153 -3.99 -1.06 -11.26
N GLN A 154 -4.11 -1.92 -10.25
CA GLN A 154 -5.01 -1.71 -9.12
C GLN A 154 -4.55 -0.54 -8.24
N LEU A 155 -3.26 -0.51 -7.87
CA LEU A 155 -2.71 0.58 -7.05
C LEU A 155 -2.88 1.95 -7.72
N ILE A 156 -2.72 2.04 -9.04
CA ILE A 156 -2.94 3.28 -9.80
C ILE A 156 -4.41 3.69 -9.77
N ALA A 157 -5.34 2.74 -9.90
CA ALA A 157 -6.78 3.03 -9.79
C ALA A 157 -7.13 3.59 -8.41
N GLU A 158 -6.56 3.02 -7.35
CA GLU A 158 -6.71 3.48 -5.97
C GLU A 158 -6.10 4.86 -5.75
N ALA A 159 -4.93 5.12 -6.31
CA ALA A 159 -4.29 6.43 -6.26
C ALA A 159 -5.16 7.50 -6.94
N ILE A 160 -5.73 7.20 -8.11
CA ILE A 160 -6.68 8.10 -8.79
C ILE A 160 -7.91 8.33 -7.90
N ALA A 161 -8.46 7.28 -7.30
CA ALA A 161 -9.61 7.39 -6.42
C ALA A 161 -9.31 8.24 -5.17
N ALA A 162 -8.14 8.07 -4.55
CA ALA A 162 -7.70 8.87 -3.41
C ALA A 162 -7.52 10.34 -3.79
N VAL A 163 -6.91 10.65 -4.94
CA VAL A 163 -6.79 12.02 -5.44
C VAL A 163 -8.17 12.64 -5.69
N GLN A 164 -9.11 11.91 -6.29
CA GLN A 164 -10.48 12.40 -6.47
C GLN A 164 -11.23 12.60 -5.15
N SER A 165 -11.02 11.74 -4.16
CA SER A 165 -11.66 11.87 -2.85
C SER A 165 -11.12 13.05 -2.03
N ASN A 166 -9.89 13.47 -2.27
CA ASN A 166 -9.23 14.55 -1.53
C ASN A 166 -9.51 15.95 -2.11
N ASN A 167 -10.06 16.05 -3.34
CA ASN A 167 -10.30 17.31 -4.05
C ASN A 167 -11.78 17.54 -4.38
#